data_AF-A0A6P0DS80-F1
#
_entry.id   AF-A0A6P0DS80-F1
#
_cell.length_a   1.000
_cell.length_b   1.000
_cell.length_c   1.000
_cell.angle_alpha   90.00
_cell.angle_beta   90.00
_cell.angle_gamma   90.00
#
_symmetry.space_group_name_H-M   'P 1'
#
loop_
_entity.id
_entity.type
_entity.pdbx_description
1 polymer ?
#
loop_
_entity_poly.entity_id
_entity_poly.type
_entity_poly.pdbx_seq_one_letter_code
_entity_poly.pdbx_strand_id
1 'polypeptide(L)'
;VKVRGQASEGTEKQQLRPEARANDSGVSRRRPLIIPHEGEVTVDRLKKRADWQVKRGSGYAATASITVTGWRDGGGKIWTRNWLVQVQDAWIGIDGLMVIKSVTLTQDAEGQGTVAILDLADPRALGGENPRGKTADAYSAPGAITPEYGDQ
;
A
#
# COMPACT_ATOMS: atom_id res chain seq x y z
N VAL A 1 -10.74 -6.93 5.48
CA VAL A 1 -11.14 -5.71 6.20
C VAL A 1 -12.66 -5.59 6.18
N LYS A 2 -13.27 -5.21 7.30
CA LYS A 2 -14.69 -4.86 7.41
C LYS A 2 -14.80 -3.41 7.85
N VAL A 3 -15.67 -2.63 7.22
CA VAL A 3 -15.95 -1.26 7.63
C VAL A 3 -17.41 -1.17 8.05
N ARG A 4 -17.66 -0.62 9.24
CA ARG A 4 -19.00 -0.45 9.82
C ARG A 4 -19.26 1.01 10.09
N GLY A 5 -20.51 1.43 10.01
CA GLY A 5 -20.91 2.73 10.51
C GLY A 5 -22.43 2.83 10.62
N GLN A 6 -22.95 4.05 10.67
CA GLN A 6 -24.36 4.33 10.80
C GLN A 6 -24.70 5.58 9.96
N ALA A 7 -25.85 5.57 9.31
CA ALA A 7 -26.42 6.74 8.64
C ALA A 7 -27.27 7.55 9.65
N SER A 8 -27.30 8.87 9.50
CA SER A 8 -28.09 9.75 10.38
C SER A 8 -29.59 9.69 10.08
N GLU A 9 -29.96 9.28 8.87
CA GLU A 9 -31.34 9.17 8.42
C GLU A 9 -31.71 7.73 8.07
N GLY A 10 -32.98 7.37 8.32
CA GLY A 10 -33.56 6.07 8.00
C GLY A 10 -33.59 5.08 9.16
N THR A 11 -34.49 4.11 9.07
CA THR A 11 -34.78 3.13 10.12
C THR A 11 -34.50 1.70 9.70
N GLU A 12 -34.17 1.46 8.42
CA GLU A 12 -33.88 0.13 7.95
C GLU A 12 -32.46 -0.30 8.36
N LYS A 13 -32.21 -1.59 8.17
CA LYS A 13 -30.95 -2.22 8.57
C LYS A 13 -29.74 -1.59 7.87
N GLN A 14 -29.89 -1.16 6.63
CA GLN A 14 -28.81 -0.59 5.83
C GLN A 14 -28.38 0.79 6.34
N GLN A 15 -29.22 1.49 7.08
CA GLN A 15 -28.91 2.77 7.69
C GLN A 15 -28.37 2.58 9.12
N LEU A 16 -28.99 1.68 9.89
CA LEU A 16 -28.63 1.48 11.31
C LEU A 16 -27.34 0.68 11.50
N ARG A 17 -27.05 -0.29 10.62
CA ARG A 17 -25.89 -1.19 10.74
C ARG A 17 -25.26 -1.58 9.40
N PRO A 18 -24.99 -0.64 8.48
CA PRO A 18 -24.29 -0.94 7.24
C PRO A 18 -22.88 -1.51 7.49
N GLU A 19 -22.54 -2.55 6.75
CA GLU A 19 -21.22 -3.17 6.75
C GLU A 19 -20.76 -3.42 5.31
N ALA A 20 -19.53 -3.00 4.99
CA ALA A 20 -18.85 -3.38 3.75
C ALA A 20 -17.62 -4.23 4.05
N ARG A 21 -17.33 -5.19 3.18
CA ARG A 21 -16.18 -6.08 3.32
C ARG A 21 -15.29 -6.00 2.09
N ALA A 22 -13.98 -6.04 2.32
CA ALA A 22 -12.95 -6.17 1.30
C ALA A 22 -11.95 -7.24 1.77
N ASN A 23 -11.63 -8.20 0.91
CA ASN A 23 -10.74 -9.30 1.25
C ASN A 23 -9.36 -9.10 0.60
N ASP A 24 -8.30 -9.48 1.33
CA ASP A 24 -6.94 -9.54 0.83
C ASP A 24 -6.63 -11.01 0.47
N SER A 25 -6.43 -11.33 -0.81
CA SER A 25 -6.19 -12.70 -1.26
C SER A 25 -4.75 -13.14 -1.06
N GLY A 26 -3.81 -12.21 -0.80
CA GLY A 26 -2.45 -12.51 -0.40
C GLY A 26 -2.38 -13.05 1.04
N VAL A 27 -3.44 -12.87 1.83
CA VAL A 27 -3.52 -13.32 3.23
C VAL A 27 -4.43 -14.55 3.34
N SER A 28 -3.83 -15.74 3.25
CA SER A 28 -4.55 -17.03 3.39
C SER A 28 -5.08 -17.27 4.81
N ARG A 29 -4.37 -16.80 5.84
CA ARG A 29 -4.78 -16.96 7.24
C ARG A 29 -5.89 -15.97 7.60
N ARG A 30 -6.94 -16.45 8.26
CA ARG A 30 -8.05 -15.60 8.72
C ARG A 30 -7.58 -14.51 9.71
N ARG A 31 -7.52 -13.24 9.26
CA ARG A 31 -7.18 -12.06 10.08
C ARG A 31 -8.23 -10.93 9.91
N PRO A 32 -9.31 -10.89 10.69
CA PRO A 32 -10.31 -9.83 10.58
C PRO A 32 -9.77 -8.49 11.15
N LEU A 33 -9.88 -7.44 10.34
CA LEU A 33 -9.75 -6.04 10.79
C LEU A 33 -11.12 -5.39 10.64
N ILE A 34 -11.66 -4.81 11.72
CA ILE A 34 -12.93 -4.08 11.74
C ILE A 34 -12.62 -2.60 11.99
N ILE A 35 -13.12 -1.73 11.11
CA ILE A 35 -12.85 -0.29 11.15
C ILE A 35 -14.19 0.45 11.27
N PRO A 36 -14.38 1.30 12.30
CA PRO A 36 -15.52 2.22 12.34
C PRO A 36 -15.36 3.34 11.30
N HIS A 37 -16.43 3.66 10.58
CA HIS A 37 -16.50 4.79 9.68
C HIS A 37 -16.92 6.03 10.45
N GLU A 38 -16.20 7.12 10.22
CA GLU A 38 -16.48 8.44 10.80
C GLU A 38 -17.27 9.25 9.76
N GLY A 39 -18.43 9.77 10.17
CA GLY A 39 -19.31 10.60 9.32
C GLY A 39 -20.45 9.84 8.67
N GLU A 40 -21.20 10.56 7.82
CA GLU A 40 -22.41 10.04 7.17
C GLU A 40 -22.11 8.87 6.24
N VAL A 41 -22.83 7.78 6.46
CA VAL A 41 -22.57 6.51 5.80
C VAL A 41 -23.46 6.30 4.58
N THR A 42 -22.82 6.02 3.45
CA THR A 42 -23.47 5.37 2.31
C THR A 42 -22.73 4.07 1.98
N VAL A 43 -23.43 3.11 1.37
CA VAL A 43 -22.84 1.81 1.00
C VAL A 43 -21.58 1.99 0.17
N ASP A 44 -21.60 2.90 -0.81
CA ASP A 44 -20.45 3.16 -1.68
C ASP A 44 -19.26 3.76 -0.94
N ARG A 45 -19.50 4.63 0.05
CA ARG A 45 -18.43 5.17 0.91
C ARG A 45 -17.78 4.07 1.75
N LEU A 46 -18.55 3.13 2.29
CA LEU A 46 -18.00 2.01 3.05
C LEU A 46 -17.19 1.08 2.15
N LYS A 47 -17.70 0.77 0.95
CA LYS A 47 -16.99 -0.06 -0.04
C LYS A 47 -15.64 0.58 -0.42
N LYS A 48 -15.64 1.87 -0.75
CA LYS A 48 -14.42 2.62 -1.09
C LYS A 48 -13.44 2.66 0.08
N ARG A 49 -13.91 2.85 1.32
CA ARG A 49 -13.04 2.82 2.51
C ARG A 49 -12.48 1.41 2.75
N ALA A 50 -13.26 0.36 2.59
CA ALA A 50 -12.81 -1.02 2.76
C ALA A 50 -11.71 -1.37 1.74
N ASP A 51 -11.92 -1.03 0.47
CA ASP A 51 -10.94 -1.21 -0.61
C ASP A 51 -9.64 -0.42 -0.34
N TRP A 52 -9.77 0.87 0.01
CA TRP A 52 -8.61 1.70 0.33
C TRP A 52 -7.79 1.15 1.49
N GLN A 53 -8.44 0.62 2.52
CA GLN A 53 -7.77 0.03 3.68
C GLN A 53 -7.03 -1.26 3.33
N VAL A 54 -7.58 -2.09 2.44
CA VAL A 54 -6.86 -3.28 1.95
C VAL A 54 -5.66 -2.87 1.12
N LYS A 55 -5.84 -2.02 0.10
CA LYS A 55 -4.75 -1.53 -0.76
C LYS A 55 -3.62 -0.90 0.04
N ARG A 56 -3.99 -0.06 1.02
CA ARG A 56 -3.05 0.56 1.93
C ARG A 56 -2.32 -0.50 2.77
N GLY A 57 -3.05 -1.43 3.37
CA GLY A 57 -2.48 -2.52 4.16
C GLY A 57 -1.45 -3.35 3.39
N SER A 58 -1.78 -3.79 2.17
CA SER A 58 -0.87 -4.54 1.32
C SER A 58 0.35 -3.69 0.90
N GLY A 59 0.13 -2.41 0.57
CA GLY A 59 1.22 -1.50 0.20
C GLY A 59 2.22 -1.20 1.32
N TYR A 60 1.74 -1.10 2.57
CA TYR A 60 2.63 -0.94 3.74
C TYR A 60 3.32 -2.24 4.18
N ALA A 61 2.91 -3.39 3.67
CA ALA A 61 3.55 -4.67 3.98
C ALA A 61 4.87 -4.87 3.20
N ALA A 62 4.99 -4.27 2.01
CA ALA A 62 6.15 -4.39 1.13
C ALA A 62 6.94 -3.07 1.12
N THR A 63 7.91 -2.95 2.02
CA THR A 63 8.82 -1.82 2.10
C THR A 63 10.27 -2.30 2.12
N ALA A 64 11.17 -1.54 1.49
CA ALA A 64 12.60 -1.79 1.53
C ALA A 64 13.34 -0.48 1.79
N SER A 65 14.49 -0.54 2.46
CA SER A 65 15.38 0.60 2.60
C SER A 65 16.72 0.19 1.99
N ILE A 66 17.12 0.87 0.91
CA ILE A 66 18.30 0.53 0.13
C ILE A 66 19.26 1.72 0.14
N THR A 67 20.46 1.48 0.65
CA THR A 67 21.55 2.46 0.61
C THR A 67 22.30 2.30 -0.71
N VAL A 68 22.41 3.40 -1.46
CA VAL A 68 23.15 3.48 -2.72
C VAL A 68 24.31 4.47 -2.60
N THR A 69 25.37 4.21 -3.34
CA THR A 69 26.53 5.12 -3.41
C THR A 69 26.21 6.31 -4.30
N GLY A 70 26.51 7.51 -3.80
CA GLY A 70 26.26 8.77 -4.50
C GLY A 70 24.81 9.24 -4.43
N TRP A 71 24.59 10.50 -4.81
CA TRP A 71 23.27 11.13 -4.81
C TRP A 71 22.54 11.07 -6.15
N ARG A 72 23.20 10.55 -7.19
CA ARG A 72 22.69 10.51 -8.56
C ARG A 72 22.48 9.07 -9.01
N ASP A 73 21.51 8.88 -9.88
CA ASP A 73 21.30 7.63 -10.60
C ASP A 73 22.30 7.46 -11.76
N GLY A 74 22.20 6.35 -12.49
CA GLY A 74 23.03 6.10 -13.67
C GLY A 74 22.82 7.09 -14.82
N GLY A 75 21.67 7.79 -14.85
CA GLY A 75 21.39 8.88 -15.80
C GLY A 75 21.88 10.25 -15.36
N GLY A 76 22.52 10.36 -14.19
CA GLY A 76 23.03 11.62 -13.64
C GLY A 76 21.96 12.50 -12.97
N LYS A 77 20.73 12.03 -12.83
CA LYS A 77 19.65 12.72 -12.11
C LYS A 77 19.77 12.44 -10.62
N ILE A 78 19.54 13.45 -9.79
CA ILE A 78 19.52 13.28 -8.33
C ILE A 78 18.33 12.39 -7.94
N TRP A 79 18.54 11.50 -6.97
CA TRP A 79 17.46 10.68 -6.42
C TRP A 79 16.33 11.56 -5.86
N THR A 80 15.10 11.32 -6.33
CA THR A 80 13.91 12.06 -5.93
C THR A 80 12.78 11.11 -5.56
N ARG A 81 11.95 11.52 -4.59
CA ARG A 81 10.71 10.83 -4.25
C ARG A 81 9.74 10.75 -5.44
N ASN A 82 8.74 9.86 -5.32
CA ASN A 82 7.69 9.63 -6.32
C ASN A 82 8.25 9.24 -7.69
N TRP A 83 9.27 8.38 -7.66
CA TRP A 83 9.84 7.80 -8.86
C TRP A 83 9.86 6.27 -8.73
N LEU A 84 9.57 5.57 -9.82
CA LEU A 84 9.62 4.12 -9.90
C LEU A 84 11.04 3.65 -10.21
N VAL A 85 11.52 2.69 -9.43
CA VAL A 85 12.82 2.05 -9.59
C VAL A 85 12.63 0.54 -9.67
N GLN A 86 13.34 -0.10 -10.59
CA GLN A 86 13.41 -1.56 -10.61
C GLN A 86 14.37 -2.01 -9.52
N VAL A 87 13.87 -2.84 -8.59
CA VAL A 87 14.68 -3.48 -7.56
C VAL A 87 14.78 -4.95 -7.91
N GLN A 88 16.01 -5.45 -7.98
CA GLN A 88 16.29 -6.87 -8.09
C GLN A 88 17.31 -7.23 -7.02
N ASP A 89 16.82 -7.78 -5.92
CA ASP A 89 17.64 -8.22 -4.80
C ASP A 89 17.11 -9.58 -4.31
N ALA A 90 17.91 -10.62 -4.57
CA ALA A 90 17.59 -11.99 -4.20
C ALA A 90 17.63 -12.23 -2.69
N TRP A 91 18.36 -11.39 -1.94
CA TRP A 91 18.54 -11.57 -0.49
C TRP A 91 17.31 -11.12 0.29
N ILE A 92 16.73 -9.99 -0.10
CA ILE A 92 15.46 -9.48 0.45
C ILE A 92 14.23 -10.00 -0.30
N GLY A 93 14.43 -10.71 -1.43
CA GLY A 93 13.38 -11.37 -2.19
C GLY A 93 12.52 -10.44 -3.04
N ILE A 94 13.08 -9.32 -3.51
CA ILE A 94 12.36 -8.32 -4.32
C ILE A 94 12.85 -8.40 -5.76
N ASP A 95 11.94 -8.60 -6.72
CA ASP A 95 12.18 -8.51 -8.17
C ASP A 95 10.98 -7.84 -8.86
N GLY A 96 11.01 -6.50 -8.86
CA GLY A 96 9.92 -5.69 -9.43
C GLY A 96 10.13 -4.19 -9.27
N LEU A 97 9.16 -3.44 -9.80
CA LEU A 97 9.12 -1.98 -9.66
C LEU A 97 8.65 -1.58 -8.26
N MET A 98 9.42 -0.73 -7.60
CA MET A 98 9.04 -0.07 -6.34
C MET A 98 9.02 1.45 -6.50
N VAL A 99 8.22 2.13 -5.69
CA VAL A 99 8.21 3.61 -5.65
C VAL A 99 9.11 4.12 -4.53
N ILE A 100 9.89 5.15 -4.82
CA ILE A 100 10.66 5.88 -3.81
C ILE A 100 9.70 6.74 -2.98
N LYS A 101 9.49 6.35 -1.72
CA LYS A 101 8.67 7.07 -0.73
C LYS A 101 9.43 8.26 -0.15
N SER A 102 10.68 8.04 0.26
CA SER A 102 11.58 9.06 0.80
C SER A 102 13.01 8.81 0.34
N VAL A 103 13.78 9.91 0.31
CA VAL A 103 15.21 9.90 0.00
C VAL A 103 15.91 10.66 1.10
N THR A 104 16.92 10.05 1.70
CA THR A 104 17.83 10.70 2.64
C THR A 104 19.20 10.78 2.00
N LEU A 105 19.66 12.00 1.72
CA LEU A 105 20.98 12.25 1.14
C LEU A 105 21.94 12.62 2.26
N THR A 106 23.01 11.84 2.44
CA THR A 106 24.05 12.12 3.43
C THR A 106 25.41 12.22 2.75
N GLN A 107 26.26 13.08 3.29
CA GLN A 107 27.65 13.21 2.89
C GLN A 107 28.49 13.37 4.14
N ASP A 108 29.45 12.48 4.30
CA ASP A 108 30.41 12.48 5.40
C ASP A 108 31.82 12.48 4.81
N ALA A 109 32.67 13.37 5.32
CA ALA A 109 34.05 13.52 4.87
C ALA A 109 35.01 12.50 5.53
N GLU A 110 34.67 11.99 6.71
CA GLU A 110 35.50 11.05 7.49
C GLU A 110 34.90 9.64 7.56
N GLY A 111 33.61 9.50 7.20
CA GLY A 111 32.85 8.24 7.24
C GLY A 111 32.52 7.65 5.87
N GLN A 112 31.24 7.32 5.63
CA GLN A 112 30.78 6.52 4.47
C GLN A 112 30.79 7.26 3.13
N GLY A 113 31.32 8.50 3.06
CA GLY A 113 31.32 9.31 1.87
C GLY A 113 29.93 9.86 1.52
N THR A 114 29.67 10.04 0.23
CA THR A 114 28.38 10.50 -0.30
C THR A 114 27.47 9.30 -0.56
N VAL A 115 26.38 9.17 0.20
CA VAL A 115 25.40 8.08 0.04
C VAL A 115 23.97 8.61 0.02
N ALA A 116 23.08 7.84 -0.60
CA ALA A 116 21.65 8.08 -0.58
C ALA A 116 20.94 6.85 -0.03
N ILE A 117 20.04 7.06 0.93
CA ILE A 117 19.17 6.01 1.46
C ILE A 117 17.81 6.18 0.79
N LEU A 118 17.39 5.15 0.06
CA LEU A 118 16.12 5.12 -0.66
C LEU A 118 15.13 4.26 0.13
N ASP A 119 14.10 4.91 0.68
CA ASP A 119 12.98 4.18 1.27
C ASP A 119 11.95 3.88 0.19
N LEU A 120 11.77 2.61 -0.07
CA LEU A 120 10.93 2.07 -1.13
C LEU A 120 9.65 1.48 -0.56
N ALA A 121 8.58 1.60 -1.32
CA ALA A 121 7.31 0.96 -1.03
C ALA A 121 6.71 0.38 -2.32
N ASP A 122 5.73 -0.50 -2.18
CA ASP A 122 4.86 -0.85 -3.29
C ASP A 122 4.13 0.42 -3.79
N PRO A 123 4.10 0.72 -5.11
CA PRO A 123 3.35 1.84 -5.69
C PRO A 123 1.90 1.97 -5.20
N ARG A 124 1.23 0.85 -4.89
CA ARG A 124 -0.13 0.80 -4.36
C ARG A 124 -0.30 1.48 -3.00
N ALA A 125 0.76 1.52 -2.19
CA ALA A 125 0.74 2.21 -0.90
C ALA A 125 0.43 3.71 -1.05
N LEU A 126 0.78 4.28 -2.22
CA LEU A 126 0.58 5.68 -2.57
C LEU A 126 -0.58 5.89 -3.57
N GLY A 127 -1.41 4.87 -3.77
CA GLY A 127 -2.56 4.94 -4.69
C GLY A 127 -2.26 4.61 -6.15
N GLY A 128 -1.06 4.08 -6.44
CA GLY A 128 -0.71 3.55 -7.77
C GLY A 128 -1.34 2.18 -8.07
N GLU A 129 -1.18 1.73 -9.32
CA GLU A 129 -1.58 0.39 -9.75
C GLU A 129 -0.53 -0.67 -9.41
N ASN A 130 -0.86 -1.94 -9.65
CA ASN A 130 0.00 -3.09 -9.36
C ASN A 130 1.38 -2.94 -10.02
N PRO A 131 2.50 -3.03 -9.27
CA PRO A 131 3.82 -3.01 -9.88
C PRO A 131 3.99 -4.17 -10.87
N ARG A 132 4.62 -3.90 -12.01
CA ARG A 132 5.00 -4.93 -12.98
C ARG A 132 6.27 -5.63 -12.44
N GLY A 133 6.29 -6.97 -12.39
CA GLY A 133 7.47 -7.72 -11.93
C GLY A 133 7.19 -9.20 -11.63
N LYS A 134 8.25 -10.00 -11.45
CA LYS A 134 8.13 -11.43 -11.13
C LYS A 134 7.68 -11.67 -9.69
N THR A 135 8.07 -10.80 -8.76
CA THR A 135 7.58 -10.85 -7.38
C THR A 135 6.26 -10.12 -7.20
N ALA A 136 5.64 -9.60 -8.27
CA ALA A 136 4.30 -8.99 -8.17
C ALA A 136 3.28 -9.98 -7.60
N ASP A 137 3.46 -11.29 -7.81
CA ASP A 137 2.63 -12.36 -7.25
C ASP A 137 3.02 -12.74 -5.81
N ALA A 138 4.30 -12.62 -5.43
CA ALA A 138 4.75 -12.85 -4.05
C ALA A 138 4.30 -11.73 -3.11
N TYR A 139 4.23 -10.50 -3.64
CA TYR A 139 3.62 -9.33 -3.01
C TYR A 139 2.21 -9.06 -3.56
N SER A 140 1.53 -10.05 -4.14
CA SER A 140 0.22 -9.81 -4.78
C SER A 140 -0.79 -9.39 -3.72
N ALA A 141 -1.22 -8.13 -3.82
CA ALA A 141 -2.49 -7.69 -3.27
C ALA A 141 -3.63 -8.51 -3.91
N PRO A 142 -4.81 -8.58 -3.28
CA PRO A 142 -6.00 -9.13 -3.91
C PRO A 142 -6.19 -8.58 -5.32
N GLY A 143 -6.46 -9.48 -6.27
CA GLY A 143 -7.07 -9.10 -7.55
C GLY A 143 -8.32 -8.24 -7.32
N ALA A 144 -8.82 -7.57 -8.36
CA ALA A 144 -9.97 -6.65 -8.30
C ALA A 144 -10.95 -7.02 -7.19
N ILE A 145 -10.84 -6.32 -6.05
CA ILE A 145 -11.58 -6.67 -4.85
C ILE A 145 -13.02 -6.40 -5.19
N THR A 146 -13.82 -7.45 -5.33
CA THR A 146 -15.27 -7.28 -5.42
C THR A 146 -15.72 -7.03 -3.98
N PRO A 147 -16.12 -5.80 -3.61
CA PRO A 147 -16.55 -5.55 -2.25
C PRO A 147 -17.88 -6.29 -2.04
N GLU A 148 -17.82 -7.40 -1.32
CA GLU A 148 -19.01 -8.15 -0.95
C GLU A 148 -19.79 -7.36 0.09
N TYR A 149 -21.06 -7.10 -0.21
CA TYR A 149 -22.01 -6.56 0.75
C TYR A 149 -22.55 -7.72 1.58
N GLY A 150 -22.36 -7.64 2.90
CA GLY A 150 -22.88 -8.65 3.81
C GLY A 150 -24.25 -8.24 4.31
N ASP A 151 -25.31 -8.73 3.67
CA ASP A 151 -26.65 -8.79 4.24
C ASP A 151 -26.68 -9.83 5.36
N GLN A 152 -26.19 -9.51 6.55
CA GLN A 152 -26.35 -10.37 7.74
C GLN A 152 -27.14 -9.69 8.84
#